data_AF-A0A7X1ZKH3-F1
#
_entry.id   AF-A0A7X1ZKH3-F1
#
_cell.length_a   1.000
_cell.length_b   1.000
_cell.length_c   1.000
_cell.angle_alpha   90.00
_cell.angle_beta   90.00
_cell.angle_gamma   90.00
#
_symmetry.space_group_name_H-M   'P 1'
#
loop_
_entity.id
_entity.type
_entity.pdbx_description
1 polymer ?
#
loop_
_entity_poly.entity_id
_entity_poly.type
_entity_poly.pdbx_seq_one_letter_code
_entity_poly.pdbx_strand_id
1 'polypeptide(L)'
;RFEGIEGESLLLSLKDKGISVSTGSACSSMTLEPSHTLISLGLLHEEAHGSLEFTLGRFNKEEDVDRLLQVLPGVVKRLREMSPLY
;
A
#
# COMPACT_ATOMS: atom_id res chain seq x y z
N ARG A 1 -7.52 -1.14 0.69
CA ARG A 1 -6.96 -1.93 -0.43
C ARG A 1 -7.19 -1.18 -1.73
N PHE A 2 -6.23 -1.19 -2.63
CA PHE A 2 -6.27 -0.49 -3.91
C PHE A 2 -6.30 -1.51 -5.04
N GLU A 3 -7.49 -1.78 -5.57
CA GLU A 3 -7.69 -2.70 -6.69
C GLU A 3 -6.90 -2.24 -7.93
N GLY A 4 -6.38 -3.24 -8.66
CA GLY A 4 -5.58 -3.03 -9.86
C GLY A 4 -4.17 -2.49 -9.59
N ILE A 5 -3.73 -2.41 -8.33
CA ILE A 5 -2.41 -1.89 -7.98
C ILE A 5 -1.67 -2.87 -7.08
N GLU A 6 -0.41 -3.12 -7.37
CA GLU A 6 0.48 -3.90 -6.51
C GLU A 6 0.99 -3.06 -5.32
N GLY A 7 0.95 -3.64 -4.12
CA GLY A 7 1.36 -2.99 -2.88
C GLY A 7 2.80 -2.48 -2.90
N GLU A 8 3.72 -3.23 -3.51
CA GLU A 8 5.13 -2.81 -3.63
C GLU A 8 5.28 -1.52 -4.45
N SER A 9 4.51 -1.40 -5.54
CA SER A 9 4.48 -0.18 -6.36
C SER A 9 3.99 1.04 -5.58
N LEU A 10 3.00 0.85 -4.69
CA LEU A 10 2.54 1.91 -3.78
C LEU A 10 3.60 2.28 -2.74
N LEU A 11 4.24 1.27 -2.13
CA LEU A 11 5.30 1.48 -1.14
C LEU A 11 6.46 2.28 -1.72
N LEU A 12 6.96 1.89 -2.90
CA LEU A 12 8.06 2.58 -3.56
C LEU A 12 7.65 4.00 -3.97
N SER A 13 6.45 4.17 -4.53
CA SER A 13 5.96 5.49 -4.94
C SER A 13 5.77 6.46 -3.77
N LEU A 14 5.32 5.97 -2.61
CA LEU A 14 5.15 6.78 -1.39
C LEU A 14 6.49 7.07 -0.73
N LYS A 15 7.44 6.11 -0.74
CA LYS A 15 8.81 6.31 -0.27
C LYS A 15 9.51 7.44 -1.03
N ASP A 16 9.36 7.51 -2.36
CA ASP A 16 9.91 8.61 -3.18
C ASP A 16 9.31 9.98 -2.83
N LYS A 17 8.13 10.00 -2.19
CA LYS A 17 7.47 11.21 -1.67
C LYS A 17 7.80 11.50 -0.20
N GLY A 18 8.68 10.70 0.39
CA GLY A 18 9.11 10.80 1.78
C GLY A 18 8.08 10.25 2.78
N ILE A 19 7.19 9.35 2.36
CA ILE A 19 6.17 8.72 3.21
C ILE A 19 6.52 7.25 3.36
N SER A 20 6.78 6.81 4.59
CA SER A 20 7.09 5.42 4.92
C SER A 20 5.82 4.65 5.25
N VAL A 21 5.64 3.50 4.60
CA VAL A 21 4.47 2.62 4.74
C VAL A 21 4.90 1.15 4.64
N SER A 22 3.99 0.25 4.98
CA SER A 22 4.15 -1.19 4.78
C SER A 22 3.07 -1.73 3.84
N THR A 23 3.27 -2.93 3.29
CA THR A 23 2.28 -3.66 2.48
C THR A 23 1.97 -4.99 3.16
N GLY A 24 0.86 -5.64 2.78
CA GLY A 24 0.32 -6.84 3.43
C GLY A 24 1.36 -7.85 3.91
N SER A 25 1.45 -7.94 5.23
CA SER A 25 2.47 -8.63 6.03
C SER A 25 3.85 -7.96 5.93
N ALA A 26 4.22 -7.26 7.00
CA ALA A 26 5.41 -6.43 7.15
C ALA A 26 6.77 -7.17 7.09
N CYS A 27 6.85 -8.33 6.45
CA CYS A 27 8.10 -8.95 6.05
C CYS A 27 8.00 -9.24 4.57
N SER A 28 8.85 -8.58 3.78
CA SER A 28 9.29 -9.06 2.48
C SER A 28 9.75 -10.52 2.62
N SER A 29 8.84 -11.49 2.56
CA SER A 29 9.24 -12.86 2.26
C SER A 29 9.80 -12.78 0.84
N MET A 30 10.92 -13.47 0.60
CA MET A 30 11.48 -13.57 -0.76
C MET A 30 10.58 -14.43 -1.68
N THR A 31 9.27 -14.44 -1.43
CA THR A 31 8.23 -15.27 -2.06
C THR A 31 7.05 -14.37 -2.43
N LEU A 32 6.43 -14.61 -3.57
CA LEU A 32 5.30 -13.84 -4.11
C LEU A 32 3.97 -14.17 -3.41
N GLU A 33 4.00 -14.65 -2.17
CA GLU A 33 2.79 -15.09 -1.48
C GLU A 33 2.10 -13.92 -0.75
N PRO A 34 0.77 -13.79 -0.85
CA PRO A 34 0.04 -12.77 -0.12
C PRO A 34 0.06 -13.04 1.39
N SER A 35 -0.18 -11.98 2.18
CA SER A 35 -0.29 -12.09 3.63
C SER A 35 -1.24 -13.20 4.07
N HIS A 36 -0.70 -14.22 4.75
CA HIS A 36 -1.49 -15.31 5.33
C HIS A 36 -2.61 -14.80 6.24
N THR A 37 -2.39 -13.68 6.94
CA THR A 37 -3.42 -13.03 7.76
C THR A 37 -4.58 -12.52 6.91
N LEU A 38 -4.30 -11.82 5.80
CA LEU A 38 -5.35 -11.32 4.91
C LEU A 38 -6.13 -12.46 4.25
N ILE A 39 -5.44 -13.53 3.85
CA ILE A 39 -6.08 -14.73 3.29
C ILE A 39 -6.97 -15.41 4.34
N SER A 40 -6.51 -15.51 5.60
CA SER A 40 -7.30 -16.09 6.70
C SER A 40 -8.56 -15.27 7.03
N LEU A 41 -8.56 -13.96 6.73
CA LEU A 41 -9.73 -13.09 6.84
C LEU A 41 -10.69 -13.20 5.65
N GLY A 42 -10.39 -14.07 4.69
CA GLY A 42 -11.25 -14.35 3.53
C GLY A 42 -11.00 -13.46 2.33
N LEU A 43 -9.90 -12.68 2.29
CA LEU A 43 -9.55 -11.92 1.10
C LEU A 43 -9.05 -12.85 0.00
N LEU A 44 -9.38 -12.53 -1.24
CA LEU A 44 -8.78 -13.16 -2.40
C LEU A 44 -7.30 -12.74 -2.52
N HIS A 45 -6.52 -13.56 -3.22
CA HIS A 45 -5.08 -13.29 -3.43
C HIS A 45 -4.87 -11.92 -4.08
N GLU A 46 -5.62 -11.63 -5.13
CA GLU A 46 -5.60 -10.34 -5.86
C GLU A 46 -5.94 -9.13 -4.97
N GLU A 47 -6.88 -9.29 -4.04
CA GLU A 47 -7.25 -8.22 -3.11
C GLU A 47 -6.18 -7.97 -2.05
N ALA A 48 -5.44 -9.03 -1.66
CA ALA A 48 -4.37 -8.95 -0.68
C ALA A 48 -3.11 -8.27 -1.25
N HIS A 49 -2.82 -8.42 -2.55
CA HIS A 49 -1.66 -7.80 -3.19
C HIS A 49 -1.73 -6.27 -3.20
N GLY A 50 -2.93 -5.67 -3.30
CA GLY A 50 -3.12 -4.22 -3.26
C GLY A 50 -3.30 -3.63 -1.86
N SER A 51 -2.78 -4.30 -0.83
CA SER A 51 -2.91 -3.85 0.56
C SER A 51 -1.79 -2.88 0.95
N LEU A 52 -2.15 -1.87 1.74
CA LEU A 52 -1.21 -0.91 2.32
C LEU A 52 -1.54 -0.74 3.79
N GLU A 53 -0.51 -0.68 4.63
CA GLU A 53 -0.61 -0.55 6.07
C GLU A 53 0.10 0.73 6.51
N PHE A 54 -0.65 1.57 7.23
CA PHE A 54 -0.13 2.76 7.89
C PHE A 54 -0.17 2.54 9.39
N THR A 55 0.99 2.63 10.03
CA THR A 55 1.13 2.50 11.47
C THR A 55 1.60 3.83 12.04
N LEU A 56 0.75 4.44 12.87
CA LEU A 56 1.02 5.72 13.50
C LEU A 56 1.76 5.51 14.83
N GLY A 57 2.70 6.38 15.14
CA GLY A 57 3.45 6.43 16.39
C GLY A 57 3.24 7.74 17.15
N ARG A 58 3.76 7.80 18.38
CA ARG A 58 3.60 8.93 19.31
C ARG A 58 4.07 10.30 18.79
N PHE A 59 4.85 10.32 17.72
CA PHE A 59 5.45 11.53 17.16
C PHE A 59 4.79 11.96 15.84
N ASN A 60 3.83 11.19 15.34
CA ASN A 60 3.06 11.63 14.18
C ASN A 60 2.17 12.81 14.56
N LYS A 61 1.96 13.68 13.58
CA LYS A 61 1.12 14.86 13.72
C LYS A 61 0.03 14.89 12.65
N GLU A 62 -0.96 15.76 12.83
CA GLU A 62 -2.02 15.95 11.83
C GLU A 62 -1.45 16.36 10.47
N GLU A 63 -0.37 17.14 10.45
CA GLU A 63 0.25 17.57 9.20
C GLU A 63 0.86 16.40 8.40
N ASP A 64 1.25 15.30 9.06
CA ASP A 64 1.72 14.09 8.38
C ASP A 64 0.57 13.42 7.63
N VAL A 65 -0.63 13.41 8.24
CA VAL A 65 -1.86 12.86 7.64
C VAL A 65 -2.31 13.74 6.49
N ASP A 66 -2.27 15.07 6.65
CA ASP A 66 -2.60 16.01 5.57
C ASP A 66 -1.67 15.83 4.38
N ARG A 67 -0.36 15.69 4.62
CA ARG A 67 0.63 15.39 3.57
C ARG A 67 0.31 14.08 2.87
N LEU A 68 -0.04 13.04 3.61
CA LEU A 68 -0.44 11.76 3.05
C LEU A 68 -1.66 11.90 2.14
N LEU A 69 -2.70 12.61 2.58
CA LEU A 69 -3.93 12.81 1.82
C LEU A 69 -3.72 13.64 0.54
N GLN A 70 -2.74 14.54 0.53
CA GLN A 70 -2.36 15.30 -0.67
C GLN A 70 -1.63 14.43 -1.71
N VAL A 71 -0.82 13.46 -1.27
CA VAL A 71 0.06 12.67 -2.15
C VAL A 71 -0.63 11.41 -2.65
N LEU A 72 -1.30 10.67 -1.77
CA LEU A 72 -1.81 9.32 -2.02
C LEU A 72 -2.74 9.23 -3.24
N PRO A 73 -3.72 10.14 -3.45
CA PRO A 73 -4.62 10.06 -4.61
C PRO A 73 -3.87 10.16 -5.95
N GLY A 74 -2.85 11.01 -6.04
CA GLY A 74 -2.06 11.18 -7.25
C GLY A 74 -1.22 9.94 -7.57
N VAL A 75 -0.65 9.32 -6.54
CA VAL A 75 0.09 8.05 -6.68
C VAL A 75 -0.84 6.93 -7.16
N VAL A 76 -2.00 6.77 -6.51
CA VAL A 76 -3.00 5.75 -6.85
C VAL A 76 -3.49 5.93 -8.29
N LYS A 77 -3.80 7.17 -8.70
CA LYS A 77 -4.23 7.47 -10.07
C LYS A 77 -3.17 7.08 -11.10
N ARG A 78 -1.91 7.49 -10.89
CA ARG A 78 -0.80 7.17 -11.79
C ARG A 78 -0.61 5.66 -11.96
N LEU A 79 -0.64 4.90 -10.86
CA LEU A 79 -0.45 3.46 -10.90
C LEU A 79 -1.62 2.73 -11.59
N ARG A 80 -2.85 3.23 -11.43
CA ARG A 80 -4.02 2.71 -12.15
C ARG A 80 -3.93 2.95 -13.65
N GLU A 81 -3.47 4.12 -14.09
CA GLU A 81 -3.27 4.43 -15.52
C GLU A 81 -2.26 3.49 -16.20
N MET A 82 -1.38 2.85 -15.43
CA MET A 82 -0.39 1.89 -15.92
C MET A 82 -0.82 0.42 -15.77
N SER A 83 -1.91 0.17 -15.06
CA SER A 83 -2.35 -1.19 -14.75
C SER A 83 -3.18 -1.76 -15.89
N PRO A 84 -2.88 -2.97 -16.39
CA PRO A 84 -3.73 -3.65 -17.36
C PRO A 84 -5.00 -4.25 -16.72
N LEU A 85 -5.13 -4.18 -15.39
CA LEU A 85 -6.24 -4.75 -14.61
C LEU A 85 -7.27 -3.69 -14.17
N TYR A 86 -7.06 -2.42 -14.50
CA TYR A 86 -7.90 -1.29 -14.10
C TYR A 86 -8.33 -0.46 -15.32
#